data_AF-A0AA40A8Z6-F1
#
_entry.id   AF-A0AA40A8Z6-F1
#
_cell.length_a   1.000
_cell.length_b   1.000
_cell.length_c   1.000
_cell.angle_alpha   90.00
_cell.angle_beta   90.00
_cell.angle_gamma   90.00
#
_symmetry.space_group_name_H-M   'P 1'
#
loop_
_entity.id
_entity.type
_entity.pdbx_description
1 polymer ?
#
loop_
_entity_poly.entity_id
_entity_poly.type
_entity_poly.pdbx_seq_one_letter_code
_entity_poly.pdbx_strand_id
1 'polypeptide(L)'
;HSEGSRRRWRDAVSVRERRRYEAVWASNRGLFLEGSAAEAEMVVNVVVRDIWGRSRLPADELSEVWELVDRRGEGALDRQEFVVGMWLIDQRLRGRKIPARVGESVWDSV
;
A
#
# COMPACT_ATOMS: atom_id res chain seq x y z
N HIS A 1 -24.82 7.32 26.02
CA HIS A 1 -25.16 6.12 25.23
C HIS A 1 -23.89 5.68 24.55
N SER A 2 -23.47 4.46 24.84
CA SER A 2 -22.16 3.89 24.56
C SER A 2 -22.16 3.25 23.17
N GLU A 3 -21.28 3.67 22.27
CA GLU A 3 -20.95 2.89 21.07
C GLU A 3 -19.44 2.81 20.94
N GLY A 4 -18.97 1.56 20.90
CA GLY A 4 -17.62 1.18 21.22
C GLY A 4 -16.58 1.91 20.40
N SER A 5 -15.43 2.14 21.05
CA SER A 5 -14.11 2.20 20.43
C SER A 5 -13.97 1.05 19.43
N ARG A 6 -14.46 1.26 18.20
CA ARG A 6 -14.21 0.41 17.04
C ARG A 6 -12.71 0.39 16.90
N ARG A 7 -12.08 -0.68 17.41
CA ARG A 7 -10.64 -0.96 17.46
C ARG A 7 -9.88 0.02 16.58
N ARG A 8 -9.44 1.13 17.19
CA ARG A 8 -8.86 2.28 16.48
C ARG A 8 -7.83 1.74 15.49
N TRP A 9 -8.02 2.06 14.23
CA TRP A 9 -7.03 1.78 13.21
C TRP A 9 -5.69 2.33 13.72
N ARG A 10 -4.57 1.67 13.39
CA ARG A 10 -3.30 2.32 13.68
C ARG A 10 -3.26 3.55 12.77
N ASP A 11 -3.17 4.73 13.36
CA ASP A 11 -3.32 5.99 12.62
C ASP A 11 -2.03 6.39 11.88
N ALA A 12 -1.00 5.53 11.83
CA ALA A 12 0.29 5.80 11.20
C ALA A 12 1.07 4.52 10.84
N VAL A 13 1.89 4.62 9.80
CA VAL A 13 2.95 3.66 9.44
C VAL A 13 4.15 3.91 10.36
N SER A 14 4.61 2.89 11.09
CA SER A 14 5.81 3.07 11.91
C SER A 14 7.07 3.15 11.06
N VAL A 15 8.13 3.81 11.56
CA VAL A 15 9.43 3.92 10.87
C VAL A 15 9.99 2.54 10.47
N ARG A 16 9.81 1.52 11.33
CA ARG A 16 10.27 0.15 11.05
C ARG A 16 9.46 -0.52 9.94
N GLU A 17 8.16 -0.25 9.88
CA GLU A 17 7.30 -0.73 8.78
C GLU A 17 7.69 -0.04 7.47
N ARG A 18 7.73 1.30 7.48
CA ARG A 18 8.10 2.12 6.33
C ARG A 18 9.42 1.65 5.71
N ARG A 19 10.49 1.55 6.50
CA ARG A 19 11.81 1.11 6.00
C ARG A 19 11.78 -0.26 5.31
N ARG A 20 10.98 -1.21 5.83
CA ARG A 20 10.87 -2.53 5.21
C ARG A 20 10.12 -2.46 3.89
N TYR A 21 9.04 -1.71 3.82
CA TYR A 21 8.26 -1.57 2.59
C TYR A 21 9.00 -0.76 1.53
N GLU A 22 9.72 0.29 1.92
CA GLU A 22 10.61 1.07 1.05
C GLU A 22 11.72 0.21 0.45
N ALA A 23 12.30 -0.70 1.22
CA ALA A 23 13.31 -1.63 0.69
C ALA A 23 12.72 -2.52 -0.41
N VAL A 24 11.48 -3.01 -0.23
CA VAL A 24 10.78 -3.80 -1.27
C VAL A 24 10.50 -2.93 -2.50
N TRP A 25 9.98 -1.71 -2.32
CA TRP A 25 9.76 -0.78 -3.43
C TRP A 25 11.06 -0.49 -4.19
N ALA A 26 12.14 -0.18 -3.48
CA ALA A 26 13.43 0.15 -4.09
C ALA A 26 14.03 -1.00 -4.91
N SER A 27 13.77 -2.25 -4.53
CA SER A 27 14.21 -3.43 -5.29
C SER A 27 13.35 -3.73 -6.54
N ASN A 28 12.17 -3.11 -6.67
CA ASN A 28 11.20 -3.44 -7.72
C ASN A 28 10.83 -2.24 -8.61
N ARG A 29 11.24 -1.01 -8.26
CA ARG A 29 10.95 0.19 -9.04
C ARG A 29 11.66 0.18 -10.39
N GLY A 30 11.00 0.74 -11.41
CA GLY A 30 11.51 0.81 -12.78
C GLY A 30 11.50 -0.51 -13.55
N LEU A 31 11.08 -1.63 -12.93
CA LEU A 31 10.89 -2.88 -13.66
C LEU A 31 9.77 -2.73 -14.69
N PHE A 32 10.04 -3.16 -15.93
CA PHE A 32 9.13 -3.08 -17.09
C PHE A 32 8.77 -1.67 -17.56
N LEU A 33 9.48 -0.64 -17.10
CA LEU A 33 9.32 0.74 -17.56
C LEU A 33 10.57 1.16 -18.35
N GLU A 34 10.43 1.35 -19.66
CA GLU A 34 11.50 1.86 -20.54
C GLU A 34 11.49 3.41 -20.62
N GLY A 35 11.04 4.03 -19.54
CA GLY A 35 10.62 5.43 -19.52
C GLY A 35 11.63 6.42 -18.94
N SER A 36 11.11 7.62 -18.69
CA SER A 36 11.76 8.74 -18.01
C SER A 36 12.24 8.40 -16.60
N ALA A 37 13.08 9.28 -16.03
CA ALA A 37 13.54 9.14 -14.65
C ALA A 37 12.39 9.07 -13.63
N ALA A 38 11.26 9.74 -13.91
CA ALA A 38 10.05 9.66 -13.08
C ALA A 38 9.41 8.27 -13.13
N GLU A 39 9.30 7.66 -14.31
CA GLU A 39 8.79 6.30 -14.46
C GLU A 39 9.73 5.28 -13.78
N ALA A 40 11.04 5.52 -13.77
CA ALA A 40 12.00 4.70 -13.03
C ALA A 40 11.81 4.74 -11.49
N GLU A 41 10.99 5.66 -10.97
CA GLU A 41 10.59 5.74 -9.56
C GLU A 41 9.20 5.14 -9.29
N MET A 42 8.66 4.36 -10.23
CA MET A 42 7.34 3.72 -10.07
C MET A 42 7.46 2.19 -10.05
N VAL A 43 6.49 1.52 -9.43
CA VAL A 43 6.30 0.07 -9.52
C VAL A 43 4.99 -0.20 -10.23
N VAL A 44 5.05 -0.80 -11.42
CA VAL A 44 3.86 -1.08 -12.25
C VAL A 44 2.92 -2.09 -11.62
N ASN A 45 1.63 -1.95 -11.91
CA ASN A 45 0.56 -2.81 -11.37
C ASN A 45 0.85 -4.31 -11.44
N VAL A 46 1.44 -4.82 -12.52
CA VAL A 46 1.75 -6.25 -12.68
C VAL A 46 2.77 -6.74 -11.66
N VAL A 47 3.76 -5.91 -11.33
CA VAL A 47 4.77 -6.19 -10.30
C VAL A 47 4.14 -6.07 -8.91
N VAL A 48 3.34 -5.03 -8.67
CA VAL A 48 2.61 -4.86 -7.42
C VAL A 48 1.70 -6.06 -7.14
N ARG A 49 0.93 -6.51 -8.13
CA ARG A 49 0.04 -7.69 -8.02
C ARG A 49 0.81 -8.96 -7.70
N ASP A 50 1.98 -9.19 -8.31
CA ASP A 50 2.82 -10.33 -7.98
C ASP A 50 3.32 -10.29 -6.53
N ILE A 51 3.83 -9.13 -6.09
CA ILE A 51 4.33 -8.95 -4.72
C ILE A 51 3.20 -9.14 -3.70
N TRP A 52 2.09 -8.43 -3.89
CA TRP A 52 0.95 -8.43 -2.97
C TRP A 52 0.23 -9.78 -2.96
N GLY A 53 0.17 -10.49 -4.09
CA GLY A 53 -0.39 -11.84 -4.20
C GLY A 53 0.28 -12.85 -3.25
N ARG A 54 1.55 -12.64 -2.89
CA ARG A 54 2.28 -13.50 -1.94
C ARG A 54 1.74 -13.42 -0.51
N SER A 55 0.93 -12.41 -0.18
CA SER A 55 0.22 -12.29 1.10
C SER A 55 -0.86 -13.37 1.28
N ARG A 56 -1.30 -14.01 0.19
CA ARG A 56 -2.43 -14.97 0.15
C ARG A 56 -3.77 -14.36 0.56
N LEU A 57 -3.91 -13.04 0.51
CA LEU A 57 -5.22 -12.39 0.59
C LEU A 57 -6.03 -12.67 -0.69
N PRO A 58 -7.36 -12.72 -0.59
CA PRO A 58 -8.23 -12.80 -1.76
C PRO A 58 -7.98 -11.67 -2.77
N ALA A 59 -8.16 -11.97 -4.06
CA ALA A 59 -7.86 -11.02 -5.13
C ALA A 59 -8.73 -9.75 -5.09
N ASP A 60 -9.99 -9.90 -4.65
CA ASP A 60 -10.93 -8.81 -4.39
C ASP A 60 -10.43 -7.88 -3.29
N GLU A 61 -9.89 -8.41 -2.19
CA GLU A 61 -9.31 -7.59 -1.13
C GLU A 61 -8.03 -6.86 -1.60
N LEU A 62 -7.19 -7.52 -2.39
CA LEU A 62 -6.00 -6.87 -2.97
C LEU A 62 -6.39 -5.76 -3.97
N SER A 63 -7.48 -5.96 -4.72
CA SER A 63 -8.05 -4.94 -5.59
C SER A 63 -8.57 -3.76 -4.78
N GLU A 64 -9.26 -4.00 -3.65
CA GLU A 64 -9.72 -2.92 -2.77
C GLU A 64 -8.53 -2.10 -2.22
N VAL A 65 -7.44 -2.76 -1.83
CA VAL A 65 -6.21 -2.05 -1.41
C VAL A 65 -5.61 -1.23 -2.55
N TRP A 66 -5.60 -1.76 -3.78
CA TRP A 66 -5.08 -1.04 -4.95
C TRP A 66 -5.85 0.26 -5.19
N GLU A 67 -7.18 0.19 -5.25
CA GLU A 67 -8.04 1.35 -5.49
C GLU A 67 -7.91 2.43 -4.39
N LEU A 68 -7.53 2.02 -3.17
CA LEU A 68 -7.29 2.96 -2.07
C LEU A 68 -5.99 3.73 -2.21
N VAL A 69 -4.99 3.20 -2.92
CA VAL A 69 -3.64 3.78 -2.96
C VAL A 69 -3.25 4.35 -4.31
N ASP A 70 -3.75 3.83 -5.43
CA ASP A 70 -3.55 4.41 -6.77
C ASP A 70 -4.45 5.64 -6.96
N ARG A 71 -4.18 6.71 -6.22
CA ARG A 71 -5.06 7.90 -6.17
C ARG A 71 -5.09 8.66 -7.50
N ARG A 72 -4.07 8.46 -8.34
CA ARG A 72 -3.92 9.13 -9.62
C ARG A 72 -4.40 8.29 -10.80
N GLY A 73 -4.62 6.99 -10.60
CA GLY A 73 -5.05 6.06 -11.64
C GLY A 73 -3.97 5.87 -12.70
N GLU A 74 -2.70 5.94 -12.31
CA GLU A 74 -1.56 5.88 -13.23
C GLU A 74 -1.23 4.43 -13.64
N GLY A 75 -1.81 3.43 -12.97
CA GLY A 75 -1.52 2.02 -13.24
C GLY A 75 -0.15 1.57 -12.72
N ALA A 76 0.51 2.43 -11.92
CA ALA A 76 1.76 2.18 -11.24
C ALA A 76 1.74 2.95 -9.92
N LEU A 77 2.47 2.47 -8.92
CA LEU A 77 2.53 3.09 -7.60
C LEU A 77 3.87 3.79 -7.39
N ASP A 78 3.80 5.01 -6.88
CA ASP A 78 4.98 5.69 -6.36
C ASP A 78 5.43 5.08 -5.01
N ARG A 79 6.50 5.62 -4.43
CA ARG A 79 7.01 5.16 -3.14
C ARG A 79 5.95 5.22 -2.04
N GLN A 80 5.23 6.32 -1.92
CA GLN A 80 4.27 6.53 -0.83
C GLN A 80 3.08 5.60 -0.98
N GLU A 81 2.52 5.51 -2.18
CA GLU A 81 1.37 4.65 -2.49
C GLU A 81 1.71 3.17 -2.25
N PHE A 82 2.89 2.72 -2.69
CA PHE A 82 3.35 1.35 -2.47
C PHE A 82 3.49 1.03 -0.98
N VAL A 83 4.11 1.93 -0.20
CA VAL A 83 4.31 1.73 1.24
C VAL A 83 2.97 1.66 1.98
N VAL A 84 2.02 2.53 1.65
CA VAL A 84 0.68 2.51 2.24
C VAL A 84 -0.06 1.23 1.87
N GLY A 85 0.02 0.77 0.61
CA GLY A 85 -0.60 -0.48 0.18
C GLY A 85 -0.04 -1.71 0.91
N MET A 86 1.29 -1.80 1.04
CA MET A 86 1.93 -2.84 1.84
C MET A 86 1.48 -2.82 3.29
N TRP A 87 1.37 -1.62 3.88
CA TRP A 87 0.90 -1.47 5.25
C TRP A 87 -0.56 -1.91 5.42
N LEU A 88 -1.46 -1.56 4.49
CA LEU A 88 -2.87 -1.98 4.50
C LEU A 88 -3.01 -3.51 4.45
N ILE A 89 -2.25 -4.17 3.58
CA ILE A 89 -2.18 -5.63 3.50
C ILE A 89 -1.73 -6.21 4.85
N ASP A 90 -0.67 -5.65 5.42
CA ASP A 90 -0.15 -6.07 6.72
C ASP A 90 -1.18 -5.88 7.85
N GLN A 91 -2.00 -4.82 7.80
CA GLN A 91 -3.10 -4.64 8.75
C GLN A 91 -4.23 -5.65 8.54
N ARG A 92 -4.54 -5.95 7.28
CA ARG A 92 -5.56 -6.94 6.92
C ARG A 92 -5.18 -8.35 7.35
N LEU A 93 -3.91 -8.72 7.20
CA LEU A 93 -3.34 -9.99 7.71
C LEU A 93 -3.37 -10.08 9.25
N ARG A 94 -3.33 -8.94 9.96
CA ARG A 94 -3.53 -8.86 11.42
C ARG A 94 -5.00 -8.88 11.85
N GLY A 95 -5.93 -9.12 10.92
CA GLY A 95 -7.36 -9.23 11.18
C GLY A 95 -8.09 -7.89 11.26
N ARG A 96 -7.51 -6.79 10.76
CA ARG A 96 -8.23 -5.51 10.60
C ARG A 96 -9.01 -5.50 9.28
N LYS A 97 -10.17 -4.86 9.26
CA LYS A 97 -10.97 -4.70 8.04
C LYS A 97 -10.44 -3.52 7.23
N ILE A 98 -10.17 -3.71 5.94
CA ILE A 98 -9.76 -2.65 5.00
C ILE A 98 -10.72 -1.45 5.14
N PRO A 99 -10.20 -0.21 5.25
CA PRO A 99 -11.04 0.95 5.47
C PRO A 99 -11.56 1.48 4.13
N ALA A 100 -12.74 2.08 4.13
CA ALA A 100 -13.29 2.70 2.91
C ALA A 100 -12.46 3.90 2.40
N ARG A 101 -11.58 4.45 3.24
CA ARG A 101 -10.61 5.50 2.90
C ARG A 101 -9.41 5.43 3.82
N VAL A 102 -8.22 5.73 3.31
CA VAL A 102 -7.01 5.88 4.10
C VAL A 102 -6.99 7.28 4.71
N GLY A 103 -6.76 7.38 6.02
CA GLY A 103 -6.68 8.68 6.71
C GLY A 103 -5.38 9.42 6.39
N GLU A 104 -5.43 10.75 6.33
CA GLU A 104 -4.26 11.62 6.05
C GLU A 104 -3.09 11.34 6.99
N SER A 105 -3.34 11.03 8.26
CA SER A 105 -2.26 10.71 9.21
C SER A 105 -1.40 9.50 8.81
N VAL A 106 -1.96 8.55 8.05
CA VAL A 106 -1.22 7.42 7.49
C VAL A 106 -0.36 7.90 6.33
N TRP A 107 -0.90 8.71 5.44
CA TRP A 107 -0.18 9.31 4.32
C TRP A 107 0.98 10.20 4.81
N ASP A 108 0.73 11.07 5.78
CA ASP A 108 1.71 11.98 6.38
C ASP A 108 2.86 11.23 7.08
N SER A 109 2.63 9.97 7.46
CA SER A 109 3.63 9.15 8.15
C SER A 109 4.64 8.47 7.23
N VAL A 110 4.46 8.59 5.90
CA VAL A 110 5.32 7.97 4.88
C VAL A 110 6.24 8.98 4.23
#